data_AF-A0A8J6V9Z7-F1
#
_entry.id   AF-A0A8J6V9Z7-F1
#
_cell.length_a   1.000
_cell.length_b   1.000
_cell.length_c   1.000
_cell.angle_alpha   90.00
_cell.angle_beta   90.00
_cell.angle_gamma   90.00
#
_symmetry.space_group_name_H-M   'P 1'
#
loop_
_entity.id
_entity.type
_entity.pdbx_description
1 polymer ?
#
loop_
_entity_poly.entity_id
_entity_poly.type
_entity_poly.pdbx_seq_one_letter_code
_entity_poly.pdbx_strand_id
1 'polypeptide(L)'
;MFYHHLFRHFYWVVTGLLLSLFISGLPFQTNELIGNRAVAVTSSASPVPTTPWQNTQLPDWNQITFSNLPGIEQSGSFEAPPEVADKLNYDPSRSWTAGQRPDQYAKLGDFQDGFKLQNFNLQTIASKTSLDLSAISLKDFGLMKLQTLDSLVKAIPTLPELPIQEVKPVLDLLSSQLNTDFNPNQTISQLLQQSPILGQLEFSTLPLEKYDLDAIPGLNSTSLGSFKDWQGININQIPGLSDVPFSQFPSPATSVGADVGIVDIAFATLEQQRSRTISGSDVEGFNVRCDKECAHVELSGNAQILGTQWVSGKYQQVRGGHGVLSSVNGGKEPTGRHPFGDAFKVVVWDISEPLGTMTQALFFRICIRSGLVDLGCTPYFIGPVPWLTYREMDPIFLGSVDVQPSSSVSTPTGVKDDLGSSTFQIQGNNTANSNLAFLRSSGAGDCKKQQQGVVLDAFSIAVSNIEGNYDSVGAYVCDRVGNCGRGLGTKQFMSYRPDVRSQILAKSGGKEFLARVDSGAPIGGQEMLIYFPPSEQKALFDSDATELLDRAGGQIDPTTGLPFTGDRLIQRVAQMHFGGSGIPIDASVSDTNGKLTVKTYGERAASNYQQALQELGC
;
A
#
# COMPACT_ATOMS: atom_id res chain seq x y z
N MET A 1 86.07 -27.38 1.30
CA MET A 1 85.86 -25.97 1.71
C MET A 1 85.38 -25.14 0.51
N PHE A 2 84.30 -25.57 -0.16
CA PHE A 2 83.82 -24.98 -1.43
C PHE A 2 82.28 -24.85 -1.50
N TYR A 3 81.55 -25.19 -0.43
CA TYR A 3 80.08 -25.13 -0.38
C TYR A 3 79.53 -23.95 0.44
N HIS A 4 80.38 -23.21 1.16
CA HIS A 4 79.97 -22.08 1.98
C HIS A 4 80.08 -20.71 1.27
N HIS A 5 80.76 -20.64 0.14
CA HIS A 5 80.87 -19.41 -0.66
C HIS A 5 79.72 -19.22 -1.67
N LEU A 6 79.11 -20.30 -2.17
CA LEU A 6 78.01 -20.19 -3.15
C LEU A 6 76.69 -19.69 -2.54
N PHE A 7 76.35 -20.13 -1.32
CA PHE A 7 75.09 -19.76 -0.67
C PHE A 7 75.07 -18.29 -0.22
N ARG A 8 76.25 -17.74 0.11
CA ARG A 8 76.39 -16.36 0.56
C ARG A 8 76.33 -15.37 -0.59
N HIS A 9 76.68 -15.76 -1.82
CA HIS A 9 76.49 -14.90 -3.00
C HIS A 9 75.04 -14.91 -3.52
N PHE A 10 74.32 -16.04 -3.41
CA PHE A 10 72.93 -16.10 -3.85
C PHE A 10 71.99 -15.26 -2.96
N TYR A 11 72.23 -15.23 -1.64
CA TYR A 11 71.41 -14.45 -0.70
C TYR A 11 71.54 -12.93 -0.90
N TRP A 12 72.74 -12.43 -1.22
CA TRP A 12 72.97 -11.00 -1.49
C TRP A 12 72.48 -10.55 -2.88
N VAL A 13 72.43 -11.45 -3.86
CA VAL A 13 71.86 -11.16 -5.19
C VAL A 13 70.33 -11.06 -5.12
N VAL A 14 69.65 -11.95 -4.39
CA VAL A 14 68.18 -11.95 -4.28
C VAL A 14 67.66 -10.79 -3.40
N THR A 15 68.36 -10.47 -2.31
CA THR A 15 67.98 -9.32 -1.46
C THR A 15 68.35 -7.97 -2.08
N GLY A 16 69.43 -7.89 -2.87
CA GLY A 16 69.80 -6.70 -3.64
C GLY A 16 68.82 -6.38 -4.79
N LEU A 17 68.32 -7.41 -5.49
CA LEU A 17 67.36 -7.23 -6.59
C LEU A 17 66.00 -6.71 -6.09
N LEU A 18 65.51 -7.23 -4.96
CA LEU A 18 64.23 -6.82 -4.36
C LEU A 18 64.28 -5.41 -3.75
N LEU A 19 65.44 -4.95 -3.27
CA LEU A 19 65.60 -3.58 -2.75
C LEU A 19 65.81 -2.55 -3.87
N SER A 20 66.41 -2.94 -5.00
CA SER A 20 66.57 -2.06 -6.18
C SER A 20 65.23 -1.75 -6.88
N LEU A 21 64.28 -2.68 -6.86
CA LEU A 21 62.91 -2.49 -7.39
C LEU A 21 62.04 -1.56 -6.54
N PHE A 22 62.41 -1.28 -5.28
CA PHE A 22 61.67 -0.38 -4.39
C PHE A 22 62.20 1.07 -4.37
N ILE A 23 63.39 1.35 -4.93
CA ILE A 23 64.07 2.66 -4.78
C ILE A 23 64.36 3.37 -6.12
N SER A 24 64.34 2.68 -7.27
CA SER A 24 64.47 3.35 -8.58
C SER A 24 63.09 3.65 -9.19
N GLY A 25 62.46 4.74 -8.77
CA GLY A 25 61.35 5.33 -9.52
C GLY A 25 61.86 5.91 -10.84
N LEU A 26 61.32 5.47 -11.98
CA LEU A 26 61.42 6.13 -13.30
C LEU A 26 60.32 5.56 -14.23
N PRO A 27 59.91 6.29 -15.29
CA PRO A 27 58.58 6.85 -15.38
C PRO A 27 57.73 6.12 -16.43
N PHE A 28 56.58 5.61 -16.01
CA PHE A 28 55.52 5.31 -16.97
C PHE A 28 54.66 6.56 -17.14
N GLN A 29 54.57 6.98 -18.39
CA GLN A 29 53.76 8.10 -18.86
C GLN A 29 52.32 7.96 -18.34
N THR A 30 51.95 8.84 -17.42
CA THR A 30 50.56 9.06 -17.02
C THR A 30 49.91 9.96 -18.07
N ASN A 31 49.38 9.36 -19.12
CA ASN A 31 48.23 9.89 -19.82
C ASN A 31 47.21 8.74 -19.85
N GLU A 32 46.01 9.03 -19.33
CA GLU A 32 44.93 8.11 -18.96
C GLU A 32 45.03 7.51 -17.53
N LEU A 33 43.90 7.59 -16.80
CA LEU A 33 43.66 7.15 -15.41
C LEU A 33 43.92 8.18 -14.28
N ILE A 34 43.52 9.44 -14.48
CA ILE A 34 42.79 10.18 -13.43
C ILE A 34 41.35 10.35 -13.92
N GLY A 35 40.68 9.21 -14.11
CA GLY A 35 39.23 9.18 -14.02
C GLY A 35 38.94 9.14 -12.54
N ASN A 36 38.40 10.24 -11.99
CA ASN A 36 37.71 10.22 -10.70
C ASN A 36 36.78 9.01 -10.72
N ARG A 37 37.17 7.91 -10.07
CA ARG A 37 36.21 6.92 -9.61
C ARG A 37 35.46 7.60 -8.48
N ALA A 38 34.51 8.46 -8.88
CA ALA A 38 33.26 8.54 -8.16
C ALA A 38 32.88 7.10 -7.89
N VAL A 39 32.85 6.73 -6.61
CA VAL A 39 32.09 5.57 -6.19
C VAL A 39 30.69 5.88 -6.69
N ALA A 40 30.34 5.34 -7.85
CA ALA A 40 28.96 5.27 -8.29
C ALA A 40 28.29 4.40 -7.23
N VAL A 41 27.79 5.06 -6.20
CA VAL A 41 26.69 4.55 -5.42
C VAL A 41 25.62 4.38 -6.46
N THR A 42 25.47 3.15 -6.96
CA THR A 42 24.32 2.76 -7.77
C THR A 42 23.10 3.24 -7.00
N SER A 43 22.45 4.28 -7.52
CA SER A 43 21.11 4.62 -7.08
C SER A 43 20.32 3.32 -7.21
N SER A 44 19.63 2.92 -6.14
CA SER A 44 18.62 1.89 -6.24
C SER A 44 17.65 2.36 -7.31
N ALA A 45 17.72 1.76 -8.51
CA ALA A 45 16.85 2.12 -9.61
C ALA A 45 15.42 2.03 -9.11
N SER A 46 14.65 3.13 -9.24
CA SER A 46 13.22 3.06 -9.00
C SER A 46 12.65 1.98 -9.94
N PRO A 47 11.74 1.11 -9.47
CA PRO A 47 11.14 0.06 -10.29
C PRO A 47 10.28 0.61 -11.44
N VAL A 48 10.02 1.92 -11.47
CA VAL A 48 9.21 2.59 -12.49
C VAL A 48 10.07 3.01 -13.69
N PRO A 49 9.76 2.54 -14.91
CA PRO A 49 10.47 2.94 -16.13
C PRO A 49 10.40 4.46 -16.36
N THR A 50 11.53 5.06 -16.74
CA THR A 50 11.63 6.47 -17.09
C THR A 50 12.31 6.69 -18.44
N THR A 51 12.03 7.83 -19.06
CA THR A 51 12.67 8.30 -20.29
C THR A 51 13.23 9.71 -20.08
N PRO A 52 14.43 10.02 -20.62
CA PRO A 52 14.98 11.36 -20.56
C PRO A 52 14.07 12.38 -21.25
N TRP A 53 13.83 13.50 -20.59
CA TRP A 53 13.08 14.62 -21.17
C TRP A 53 13.65 15.94 -20.69
N GLN A 54 14.15 16.75 -21.62
CA GLN A 54 14.94 17.93 -21.31
C GLN A 54 16.07 17.59 -20.32
N ASN A 55 16.12 18.28 -19.18
CA ASN A 55 17.09 18.06 -18.13
C ASN A 55 16.55 17.16 -17.01
N THR A 56 15.40 16.50 -17.15
CA THR A 56 14.79 15.63 -16.12
C THR A 56 14.46 14.24 -16.67
N GLN A 57 14.03 13.34 -15.80
CA GLN A 57 13.41 12.06 -16.18
C GLN A 57 11.89 12.19 -16.08
N LEU A 58 11.18 11.65 -17.07
CA LEU A 58 9.72 11.47 -17.03
C LEU A 58 9.38 9.98 -16.97
N PRO A 59 8.21 9.60 -16.42
CA PRO A 59 7.74 8.23 -16.54
C PRO A 59 7.62 7.82 -18.02
N ASP A 60 8.11 6.63 -18.38
CA ASP A 60 7.97 6.10 -19.74
C ASP A 60 6.59 5.43 -19.89
N TRP A 61 5.62 6.22 -20.35
CA TRP A 61 4.23 5.77 -20.54
C TRP A 61 4.08 4.63 -21.55
N ASN A 62 5.09 4.35 -22.38
CA ASN A 62 5.08 3.19 -23.28
C ASN A 62 5.46 1.90 -22.56
N GLN A 63 6.12 2.00 -21.42
CA GLN A 63 6.53 0.86 -20.60
C GLN A 63 5.70 0.70 -19.33
N ILE A 64 4.92 1.70 -18.93
CA ILE A 64 4.09 1.64 -17.72
C ILE A 64 2.70 1.11 -18.07
N THR A 65 2.30 0.05 -17.38
CA THR A 65 1.01 -0.64 -17.51
C THR A 65 0.41 -0.83 -16.11
N PHE A 66 -0.87 -1.17 -15.99
CA PHE A 66 -1.42 -1.49 -14.65
C PHE A 66 -0.81 -2.77 -14.06
N SER A 67 -0.40 -3.73 -14.90
CA SER A 67 0.19 -5.01 -14.48
C SER A 67 1.62 -4.88 -13.94
N ASN A 68 2.35 -3.82 -14.28
CA ASN A 68 3.73 -3.61 -13.82
C ASN A 68 3.91 -2.44 -12.85
N LEU A 69 2.83 -1.75 -12.49
CA LEU A 69 2.86 -0.82 -11.36
C LEU A 69 3.23 -1.56 -10.07
N PRO A 70 3.98 -0.90 -9.17
CA PRO A 70 4.21 -1.42 -7.82
C PRO A 70 2.91 -1.74 -7.09
N GLY A 71 2.96 -2.68 -6.15
CA GLY A 71 1.84 -2.96 -5.26
C GLY A 71 1.60 -1.80 -4.28
N ILE A 72 0.35 -1.60 -3.89
CA ILE A 72 -0.03 -0.61 -2.87
C ILE A 72 0.62 -0.95 -1.51
N GLU A 73 1.14 0.02 -0.78
CA GLU A 73 1.87 -0.28 0.49
C GLU A 73 0.93 -0.48 1.68
N GLN A 74 -0.29 0.05 1.59
CA GLN A 74 -1.26 0.05 2.69
C GLN A 74 -2.55 -0.65 2.26
N SER A 75 -3.00 -1.57 3.11
CA SER A 75 -4.32 -2.17 3.00
C SER A 75 -5.41 -1.13 3.27
N GLY A 76 -6.59 -1.34 2.70
CA GLY A 76 -7.72 -0.45 2.91
C GLY A 76 -9.00 -1.01 2.32
N SER A 77 -10.08 -0.28 2.52
CA SER A 77 -11.36 -0.62 1.92
C SER A 77 -12.20 0.61 1.66
N PHE A 78 -13.18 0.41 0.79
CA PHE A 78 -14.28 1.31 0.54
C PHE A 78 -15.55 0.50 0.59
N GLU A 79 -16.45 0.88 1.49
CA GLU A 79 -17.80 0.36 1.56
C GLU A 79 -18.74 1.43 1.04
N ALA A 80 -19.44 1.13 -0.05
CA ALA A 80 -20.45 2.02 -0.59
C ALA A 80 -21.63 2.09 0.39
N PRO A 81 -22.18 3.28 0.69
CA PRO A 81 -23.42 3.37 1.44
C PRO A 81 -24.50 2.50 0.77
N PRO A 82 -25.34 1.77 1.52
CA PRO A 82 -26.39 0.93 0.94
C PRO A 82 -27.29 1.69 -0.04
N GLU A 83 -27.65 2.92 0.31
CA GLU A 83 -28.46 3.82 -0.54
C GLU A 83 -27.78 4.20 -1.88
N VAL A 84 -26.45 4.11 -1.94
CA VAL A 84 -25.66 4.31 -3.16
C VAL A 84 -25.62 3.02 -3.96
N ALA A 85 -25.34 1.89 -3.30
CA ALA A 85 -25.34 0.58 -3.95
C ALA A 85 -26.71 0.26 -4.58
N ASP A 86 -27.81 0.59 -3.90
CA ASP A 86 -29.20 0.35 -4.38
C ASP A 86 -29.57 1.22 -5.60
N LYS A 87 -28.92 2.37 -5.78
CA LYS A 87 -29.12 3.27 -6.92
C LYS A 87 -28.25 2.93 -8.12
N LEU A 88 -27.26 2.08 -7.89
CA LEU A 88 -26.39 1.55 -8.93
C LEU A 88 -26.85 0.14 -9.25
N ASN A 89 -26.63 -0.27 -10.49
CA ASN A 89 -26.86 -1.66 -10.86
C ASN A 89 -25.65 -2.55 -10.51
N TYR A 90 -24.63 -2.00 -9.84
CA TYR A 90 -23.40 -2.69 -9.44
C TYR A 90 -22.90 -2.20 -8.08
N ASP A 91 -22.12 -3.04 -7.40
CA ASP A 91 -21.47 -2.70 -6.14
C ASP A 91 -20.09 -2.04 -6.37
N PRO A 92 -19.89 -0.76 -6.00
CA PRO A 92 -18.59 -0.11 -6.11
C PRO A 92 -17.67 -0.41 -4.93
N SER A 93 -18.18 -1.08 -3.87
CA SER A 93 -17.41 -1.48 -2.70
C SER A 93 -16.27 -2.42 -3.07
N ARG A 94 -15.17 -2.33 -2.30
CA ARG A 94 -13.96 -3.09 -2.52
C ARG A 94 -13.01 -2.96 -1.34
N SER A 95 -12.15 -3.96 -1.20
CA SER A 95 -10.99 -3.92 -0.32
C SER A 95 -9.74 -4.21 -1.11
N TRP A 96 -8.62 -3.75 -0.59
CA TRP A 96 -7.29 -4.05 -1.10
C TRP A 96 -6.34 -4.36 0.05
N THR A 97 -5.31 -5.12 -0.28
CA THR A 97 -4.29 -5.53 0.67
C THR A 97 -2.93 -4.98 0.26
N ALA A 98 -2.07 -4.69 1.23
CA ALA A 98 -0.70 -4.30 0.94
C ALA A 98 0.00 -5.33 0.03
N GLY A 99 0.71 -4.85 -0.97
CA GLY A 99 1.32 -5.64 -2.05
C GLY A 99 0.42 -5.91 -3.25
N GLN A 100 -0.90 -5.67 -3.14
CA GLN A 100 -1.84 -5.83 -4.25
C GLN A 100 -1.63 -4.74 -5.30
N ARG A 101 -1.64 -5.10 -6.58
CA ARG A 101 -1.46 -4.14 -7.68
C ARG A 101 -2.76 -3.44 -8.07
N PRO A 102 -2.68 -2.23 -8.65
CA PRO A 102 -3.86 -1.47 -9.07
C PRO A 102 -4.82 -2.20 -10.01
N ASP A 103 -4.32 -3.05 -10.92
CA ASP A 103 -5.17 -3.85 -11.82
C ASP A 103 -6.13 -4.78 -11.08
N GLN A 104 -5.81 -5.15 -9.85
CA GLN A 104 -6.54 -6.14 -9.07
C GLN A 104 -7.63 -5.55 -8.18
N TYR A 105 -7.58 -4.25 -7.87
CA TYR A 105 -8.57 -3.58 -7.02
C TYR A 105 -9.25 -2.38 -7.68
N ALA A 106 -8.63 -1.75 -8.66
CA ALA A 106 -9.23 -0.62 -9.35
C ALA A 106 -10.22 -1.13 -10.40
N LYS A 107 -11.38 -0.46 -10.46
CA LYS A 107 -12.48 -0.80 -11.35
C LYS A 107 -12.44 0.07 -12.60
N LEU A 108 -13.01 -0.41 -13.71
CA LEU A 108 -13.07 0.35 -14.97
C LEU A 108 -13.71 1.73 -14.79
N GLY A 109 -14.76 1.82 -13.97
CA GLY A 109 -15.48 3.07 -13.71
C GLY A 109 -14.62 4.16 -13.05
N ASP A 110 -13.57 3.78 -12.31
CA ASP A 110 -12.66 4.73 -11.66
C ASP A 110 -11.91 5.61 -12.66
N PHE A 111 -11.69 5.09 -13.87
CA PHE A 111 -10.90 5.72 -14.92
C PHE A 111 -11.74 6.22 -16.10
N GLN A 112 -13.06 6.32 -15.93
CA GLN A 112 -13.96 6.67 -17.02
C GLN A 112 -13.75 8.08 -17.59
N ASP A 113 -13.17 8.97 -16.78
CA ASP A 113 -12.88 10.36 -17.16
C ASP A 113 -11.40 10.55 -17.53
N GLY A 114 -10.48 10.07 -16.67
CA GLY A 114 -9.04 10.27 -16.83
C GLY A 114 -8.43 9.49 -18.00
N PHE A 115 -8.67 8.18 -18.07
CA PHE A 115 -8.15 7.31 -19.15
C PHE A 115 -9.19 6.91 -20.19
N LYS A 116 -10.48 7.03 -19.85
CA LYS A 116 -11.63 6.66 -20.69
C LYS A 116 -11.58 5.20 -21.13
N LEU A 117 -11.21 4.29 -20.22
CA LEU A 117 -11.00 2.86 -20.51
C LEU A 117 -12.24 2.18 -21.13
N GLN A 118 -13.44 2.67 -20.84
CA GLN A 118 -14.71 2.19 -21.40
C GLN A 118 -14.81 2.32 -22.92
N ASN A 119 -13.98 3.17 -23.54
CA ASN A 119 -13.96 3.36 -24.99
C ASN A 119 -13.13 2.29 -25.71
N PHE A 120 -12.43 1.40 -24.99
CA PHE A 120 -11.79 0.25 -25.60
C PHE A 120 -12.80 -0.83 -26.01
N ASN A 121 -12.35 -1.71 -26.90
CA ASN A 121 -12.93 -3.03 -27.14
C ASN A 121 -11.79 -4.07 -27.16
N LEU A 122 -12.13 -5.37 -27.14
CA LEU A 122 -11.12 -6.44 -27.06
C LEU A 122 -10.21 -6.49 -28.29
N GLN A 123 -10.72 -6.17 -29.48
CA GLN A 123 -9.89 -6.06 -30.69
C GLN A 123 -8.80 -4.99 -30.56
N THR A 124 -9.16 -3.82 -30.04
CA THR A 124 -8.21 -2.73 -29.83
C THR A 124 -7.20 -3.09 -28.76
N ILE A 125 -7.63 -3.70 -27.65
CA ILE A 125 -6.72 -4.18 -26.59
C ILE A 125 -5.74 -5.21 -27.15
N ALA A 126 -6.23 -6.18 -27.93
CA ALA A 126 -5.39 -7.18 -28.58
C ALA A 126 -4.36 -6.55 -29.52
N SER A 127 -4.74 -5.53 -30.31
CA SER A 127 -3.79 -4.82 -31.19
C SER A 127 -2.69 -4.04 -30.45
N LYS A 128 -2.90 -3.74 -29.16
CA LYS A 128 -1.97 -2.98 -28.30
C LYS A 128 -1.11 -3.87 -27.42
N THR A 129 -1.41 -5.17 -27.39
CA THR A 129 -0.78 -6.16 -26.53
C THR A 129 -0.38 -7.38 -27.37
N SER A 130 0.08 -8.45 -26.73
CA SER A 130 0.31 -9.74 -27.39
C SER A 130 -0.87 -10.72 -27.16
N LEU A 131 -2.06 -10.21 -26.84
CA LEU A 131 -3.24 -11.01 -26.55
C LEU A 131 -3.76 -11.69 -27.83
N ASP A 132 -3.80 -13.02 -27.82
CA ASP A 132 -4.47 -13.81 -28.85
C ASP A 132 -5.93 -14.05 -28.45
N LEU A 133 -6.86 -13.35 -29.11
CA LEU A 133 -8.30 -13.48 -28.83
C LEU A 133 -8.86 -14.87 -29.15
N SER A 134 -8.20 -15.67 -30.00
CA SER A 134 -8.65 -17.03 -30.31
C SER A 134 -8.43 -18.01 -29.16
N ALA A 135 -7.57 -17.66 -28.20
CA ALA A 135 -7.30 -18.43 -27.00
C ALA A 135 -8.14 -17.99 -25.80
N ILE A 136 -9.06 -17.03 -25.98
CA ILE A 136 -9.85 -16.43 -24.89
C ILE A 136 -11.30 -16.94 -24.96
N SER A 137 -11.81 -17.38 -23.82
CA SER A 137 -13.20 -17.82 -23.68
C SER A 137 -14.10 -16.69 -23.17
N LEU A 138 -15.43 -16.88 -23.25
CA LEU A 138 -16.40 -15.95 -22.64
C LEU A 138 -16.23 -15.83 -21.11
N LYS A 139 -15.68 -16.85 -20.44
CA LYS A 139 -15.40 -16.80 -19.00
C LYS A 139 -14.32 -15.80 -18.64
N ASP A 140 -13.31 -15.67 -19.50
CA ASP A 140 -12.16 -14.79 -19.27
C ASP A 140 -12.55 -13.32 -19.47
N PHE A 141 -13.57 -13.05 -20.29
CA PHE A 141 -14.15 -11.72 -20.43
C PHE A 141 -15.12 -11.44 -19.29
N GLY A 142 -14.61 -10.84 -18.21
CA GLY A 142 -15.34 -10.64 -16.95
C GLY A 142 -16.66 -9.86 -17.04
N LEU A 143 -16.96 -9.20 -18.16
CA LEU A 143 -18.26 -8.56 -18.39
C LEU A 143 -19.37 -9.56 -18.71
N MET A 144 -19.06 -10.74 -19.25
CA MET A 144 -20.07 -11.71 -19.70
C MET A 144 -20.97 -12.21 -18.57
N LYS A 145 -20.41 -12.43 -17.38
CA LYS A 145 -21.17 -12.84 -16.19
C LYS A 145 -22.21 -11.81 -15.72
N LEU A 146 -22.11 -10.57 -16.18
CA LEU A 146 -23.04 -9.48 -15.83
C LEU A 146 -24.14 -9.29 -16.88
N GLN A 147 -24.05 -9.98 -18.02
CA GLN A 147 -24.98 -9.75 -19.13
C GLN A 147 -26.23 -10.62 -19.02
N THR A 148 -27.36 -10.02 -19.37
CA THR A 148 -28.59 -10.71 -19.74
C THR A 148 -28.71 -10.73 -21.26
N LEU A 149 -29.66 -11.51 -21.80
CA LEU A 149 -29.98 -11.46 -23.22
C LEU A 149 -30.33 -10.03 -23.67
N ASP A 150 -31.16 -9.31 -22.92
CA ASP A 150 -31.52 -7.91 -23.19
C ASP A 150 -30.33 -6.96 -23.15
N SER A 151 -29.44 -7.11 -22.17
CA SER A 151 -28.28 -6.20 -22.08
C SER A 151 -27.29 -6.46 -23.21
N LEU A 152 -27.12 -7.72 -23.59
CA LEU A 152 -26.21 -8.09 -24.68
C LEU A 152 -26.72 -7.58 -26.04
N VAL A 153 -28.01 -7.73 -26.35
CA VAL A 153 -28.58 -7.21 -27.62
C VAL A 153 -28.58 -5.68 -27.67
N LYS A 154 -28.67 -5.00 -26.51
CA LYS A 154 -28.50 -3.54 -26.43
C LYS A 154 -27.04 -3.13 -26.66
N ALA A 155 -26.10 -3.91 -26.13
CA ALA A 155 -24.67 -3.64 -26.27
C ALA A 155 -24.16 -3.89 -27.71
N ILE A 156 -24.72 -4.89 -28.41
CA ILE A 156 -24.28 -5.31 -29.75
C ILE A 156 -25.44 -5.10 -30.75
N PRO A 157 -25.50 -3.95 -31.47
CA PRO A 157 -26.66 -3.57 -32.28
C PRO A 157 -27.00 -4.51 -33.45
N THR A 158 -26.04 -5.32 -33.90
CA THR A 158 -26.25 -6.30 -34.99
C THR A 158 -26.81 -7.64 -34.50
N LEU A 159 -26.69 -7.93 -33.19
CA LEU A 159 -27.12 -9.19 -32.59
C LEU A 159 -28.63 -9.46 -32.70
N PRO A 160 -29.54 -8.47 -32.54
CA PRO A 160 -30.98 -8.71 -32.64
C PRO A 160 -31.44 -9.34 -33.97
N GLU A 161 -30.74 -9.05 -35.06
CA GLU A 161 -31.11 -9.47 -36.42
C GLU A 161 -30.60 -10.88 -36.76
N LEU A 162 -29.73 -11.45 -35.92
CA LEU A 162 -29.19 -12.79 -36.15
C LEU A 162 -30.20 -13.87 -35.75
N PRO A 163 -30.32 -14.96 -36.53
CA PRO A 163 -31.02 -16.16 -36.11
C PRO A 163 -30.42 -16.73 -34.82
N ILE A 164 -31.28 -17.22 -33.91
CA ILE A 164 -30.84 -17.76 -32.61
C ILE A 164 -29.78 -18.86 -32.78
N GLN A 165 -29.97 -19.75 -33.76
CA GLN A 165 -29.03 -20.85 -34.03
C GLN A 165 -27.62 -20.40 -34.44
N GLU A 166 -27.46 -19.18 -34.94
CA GLU A 166 -26.16 -18.63 -35.35
C GLU A 166 -25.37 -18.08 -34.16
N VAL A 167 -26.01 -17.92 -33.00
CA VAL A 167 -25.38 -17.43 -31.78
C VAL A 167 -25.47 -18.52 -30.72
N LYS A 168 -24.50 -19.43 -30.74
CA LYS A 168 -24.53 -20.65 -29.92
C LYS A 168 -24.78 -20.40 -28.42
N PRO A 169 -24.16 -19.40 -27.76
CA PRO A 169 -24.45 -19.11 -26.35
C PRO A 169 -25.91 -18.70 -26.12
N VAL A 170 -26.55 -17.97 -27.05
CA VAL A 170 -27.97 -17.59 -26.94
C VAL A 170 -28.86 -18.82 -27.12
N LEU A 171 -28.56 -19.67 -28.10
CA LEU A 171 -29.27 -20.95 -28.30
C LEU A 171 -29.22 -21.80 -27.04
N ASP A 172 -28.02 -22.04 -26.49
CA ASP A 172 -27.84 -22.89 -25.32
C ASP A 172 -28.48 -22.27 -24.06
N LEU A 173 -28.44 -20.94 -23.91
CA LEU A 173 -29.15 -20.23 -22.83
C LEU A 173 -30.65 -20.50 -22.88
N LEU A 174 -31.27 -20.35 -24.05
CA LEU A 174 -32.70 -20.58 -24.23
C LEU A 174 -33.06 -22.06 -24.04
N SER A 175 -32.28 -22.98 -24.62
CA SER A 175 -32.51 -24.42 -24.48
C SER A 175 -32.35 -24.92 -23.04
N SER A 176 -31.50 -24.30 -22.23
CA SER A 176 -31.30 -24.70 -20.83
C SER A 176 -32.39 -24.17 -19.88
N GLN A 177 -33.06 -23.08 -20.24
CA GLN A 177 -34.03 -22.39 -19.37
C GLN A 177 -35.49 -22.62 -19.80
N LEU A 178 -35.74 -23.04 -21.05
CA LEU A 178 -37.07 -23.28 -21.57
C LEU A 178 -37.44 -24.76 -21.58
N ASN A 179 -38.62 -25.06 -21.03
CA ASN A 179 -39.22 -26.41 -21.09
C ASN A 179 -40.05 -26.65 -22.36
N THR A 180 -40.10 -25.66 -23.26
CA THR A 180 -40.92 -25.67 -24.48
C THR A 180 -40.05 -25.40 -25.70
N ASP A 181 -40.36 -26.08 -26.80
CA ASP A 181 -39.69 -25.85 -28.08
C ASP A 181 -39.87 -24.40 -28.54
N PHE A 182 -38.80 -23.82 -29.07
CA PHE A 182 -38.79 -22.52 -29.74
C PHE A 182 -38.21 -22.68 -31.15
N ASN A 183 -38.54 -21.78 -32.07
CA ASN A 183 -37.99 -21.81 -33.42
C ASN A 183 -36.55 -21.25 -33.43
N PRO A 184 -35.50 -22.05 -33.67
CA PRO A 184 -34.12 -21.58 -33.64
C PRO A 184 -33.72 -20.77 -34.89
N ASN A 185 -34.55 -20.80 -35.95
CA ASN A 185 -34.35 -20.01 -37.17
C ASN A 185 -34.93 -18.59 -37.08
N GLN A 186 -35.75 -18.29 -36.06
CA GLN A 186 -36.22 -16.92 -35.86
C GLN A 186 -35.08 -16.05 -35.32
N THR A 187 -35.18 -14.74 -35.56
CA THR A 187 -34.20 -13.79 -35.04
C THR A 187 -34.36 -13.58 -33.54
N ILE A 188 -33.28 -13.17 -32.88
CA ILE A 188 -33.31 -12.83 -31.45
C ILE A 188 -34.35 -11.73 -31.16
N SER A 189 -34.47 -10.72 -32.04
CA SER A 189 -35.46 -9.65 -31.92
C SER A 189 -36.91 -10.17 -31.99
N GLN A 190 -37.21 -11.06 -32.94
CA GLN A 190 -38.55 -11.68 -33.05
C GLN A 190 -38.92 -12.46 -31.78
N LEU A 191 -37.97 -13.20 -31.20
CA LEU A 191 -38.19 -13.92 -29.94
C LEU A 191 -38.49 -12.96 -28.80
N LEU A 192 -37.68 -11.90 -28.63
CA LEU A 192 -37.86 -10.92 -27.55
C LEU A 192 -39.14 -10.11 -27.71
N GLN A 193 -39.62 -9.88 -28.93
CA GLN A 193 -40.93 -9.27 -29.16
C GLN A 193 -42.08 -10.18 -28.74
N GLN A 194 -41.97 -11.49 -28.98
CA GLN A 194 -42.99 -12.47 -28.58
C GLN A 194 -42.98 -12.70 -27.06
N SER A 195 -41.80 -12.73 -26.45
CA SER A 195 -41.63 -13.00 -25.02
C SER A 195 -40.53 -12.13 -24.42
N PRO A 196 -40.85 -10.87 -24.05
CA PRO A 196 -39.87 -9.93 -23.49
C PRO A 196 -39.19 -10.41 -22.21
N ILE A 197 -39.86 -11.27 -21.43
CA ILE A 197 -39.30 -11.82 -20.18
C ILE A 197 -38.03 -12.64 -20.41
N LEU A 198 -37.85 -13.22 -21.60
CA LEU A 198 -36.64 -13.98 -21.95
C LEU A 198 -35.40 -13.08 -22.05
N GLY A 199 -35.59 -11.77 -22.22
CA GLY A 199 -34.53 -10.79 -22.14
C GLY A 199 -33.79 -10.76 -20.80
N GLN A 200 -34.43 -11.24 -19.73
CA GLN A 200 -33.85 -11.26 -18.39
C GLN A 200 -32.98 -12.49 -18.12
N LEU A 201 -32.89 -13.45 -19.05
CA LEU A 201 -32.04 -14.62 -18.89
C LEU A 201 -30.56 -14.21 -18.81
N GLU A 202 -29.88 -14.69 -17.77
CA GLU A 202 -28.48 -14.34 -17.48
C GLU A 202 -27.50 -15.34 -18.07
N PHE A 203 -26.45 -14.84 -18.71
CA PHE A 203 -25.36 -15.68 -19.24
C PHE A 203 -24.52 -16.33 -18.14
N SER A 204 -24.58 -15.83 -16.91
CA SER A 204 -23.97 -16.43 -15.71
C SER A 204 -24.41 -17.87 -15.45
N THR A 205 -25.57 -18.27 -15.99
CA THR A 205 -26.13 -19.63 -15.86
C THR A 205 -25.48 -20.65 -16.79
N LEU A 206 -24.70 -20.20 -17.78
CA LEU A 206 -24.00 -21.08 -18.71
C LEU A 206 -22.58 -21.42 -18.24
N PRO A 207 -22.04 -22.57 -18.65
CA PRO A 207 -20.61 -22.87 -18.52
C PRO A 207 -19.80 -22.04 -19.53
N LEU A 208 -19.54 -20.77 -19.21
CA LEU A 208 -18.93 -19.78 -20.12
C LEU A 208 -17.56 -20.19 -20.68
N GLU A 209 -16.82 -21.06 -19.98
CA GLU A 209 -15.55 -21.62 -20.45
C GLU A 209 -15.67 -22.50 -21.71
N LYS A 210 -16.88 -22.92 -22.10
CA LYS A 210 -17.12 -23.76 -23.28
C LYS A 210 -17.32 -22.97 -24.57
N TYR A 211 -17.27 -21.64 -24.49
CA TYR A 211 -17.55 -20.76 -25.61
C TYR A 211 -16.37 -19.84 -25.83
N ASP A 212 -15.88 -19.82 -27.06
CA ASP A 212 -14.89 -18.86 -27.52
C ASP A 212 -15.52 -17.46 -27.65
N LEU A 213 -14.70 -16.41 -27.66
CA LEU A 213 -15.19 -15.02 -27.80
C LEU A 213 -15.99 -14.79 -29.09
N ASP A 214 -15.64 -15.46 -30.19
CA ASP A 214 -16.28 -15.29 -31.50
C ASP A 214 -17.63 -16.02 -31.62
N ALA A 215 -17.99 -16.84 -30.63
CA ALA A 215 -19.30 -17.48 -30.53
C ALA A 215 -20.46 -16.45 -30.37
N ILE A 216 -20.13 -15.20 -30.04
CA ILE A 216 -21.05 -14.06 -30.06
C ILE A 216 -20.53 -13.05 -31.10
N PRO A 217 -21.12 -13.00 -32.30
CA PRO A 217 -20.70 -12.06 -33.34
C PRO A 217 -20.74 -10.61 -32.86
N GLY A 218 -19.66 -9.88 -33.09
CA GLY A 218 -19.51 -8.46 -32.72
C GLY A 218 -19.00 -8.20 -31.30
N LEU A 219 -18.96 -9.22 -30.41
CA LEU A 219 -18.59 -9.06 -29.00
C LEU A 219 -17.23 -8.38 -28.81
N ASN A 220 -16.21 -8.81 -29.55
CA ASN A 220 -14.85 -8.29 -29.44
C ASN A 220 -14.66 -6.88 -30.02
N SER A 221 -15.60 -6.41 -30.85
CA SER A 221 -15.60 -5.08 -31.47
C SER A 221 -16.46 -4.05 -30.72
N THR A 222 -17.33 -4.51 -29.83
CA THR A 222 -18.18 -3.65 -29.00
C THR A 222 -17.38 -3.00 -27.88
N SER A 223 -17.59 -1.69 -27.67
CA SER A 223 -16.93 -0.94 -26.61
C SER A 223 -17.30 -1.47 -25.23
N LEU A 224 -16.34 -1.53 -24.31
CA LEU A 224 -16.53 -2.00 -22.93
C LEU A 224 -17.66 -1.23 -22.23
N GLY A 225 -17.75 0.08 -22.50
CA GLY A 225 -18.79 0.98 -21.96
C GLY A 225 -20.21 0.70 -22.42
N SER A 226 -20.40 -0.15 -23.43
CA SER A 226 -21.72 -0.53 -23.94
C SER A 226 -22.35 -1.68 -23.16
N PHE A 227 -21.56 -2.46 -22.42
CA PHE A 227 -22.04 -3.61 -21.66
C PHE A 227 -22.69 -3.18 -20.34
N LYS A 228 -23.66 -3.95 -19.86
CA LYS A 228 -24.28 -3.69 -18.56
C LYS A 228 -23.23 -3.78 -17.45
N ASP A 229 -23.27 -2.80 -16.54
CA ASP A 229 -22.51 -2.75 -15.29
C ASP A 229 -21.00 -2.80 -15.46
N TRP A 230 -20.50 -2.31 -16.60
CA TRP A 230 -19.09 -2.34 -16.92
C TRP A 230 -18.21 -1.62 -15.91
N GLN A 231 -18.74 -0.57 -15.27
CA GLN A 231 -18.04 0.22 -14.26
C GLN A 231 -17.59 -0.62 -13.07
N GLY A 232 -18.29 -1.73 -12.77
CA GLY A 232 -18.08 -2.56 -11.59
C GLY A 232 -16.96 -3.60 -11.72
N ILE A 233 -16.42 -3.77 -12.92
CA ILE A 233 -15.41 -4.78 -13.25
C ILE A 233 -14.00 -4.29 -12.95
N ASN A 234 -13.17 -5.14 -12.33
CA ASN A 234 -11.76 -4.84 -12.10
C ASN A 234 -10.98 -4.86 -13.42
N ILE A 235 -9.94 -4.05 -13.53
CA ILE A 235 -9.14 -3.95 -14.76
C ILE A 235 -8.61 -5.32 -15.22
N ASN A 236 -8.11 -6.14 -14.29
CA ASN A 236 -7.56 -7.47 -14.60
C ASN A 236 -8.61 -8.51 -15.04
N GLN A 237 -9.90 -8.20 -14.95
CA GLN A 237 -10.98 -9.05 -15.44
C GLN A 237 -11.32 -8.78 -16.92
N ILE A 238 -10.66 -7.80 -17.55
CA ILE A 238 -10.70 -7.60 -18.99
C ILE A 238 -9.40 -8.17 -19.59
N PRO A 239 -9.48 -9.20 -20.45
CA PRO A 239 -8.31 -9.82 -21.05
C PRO A 239 -7.36 -8.80 -21.69
N GLY A 240 -6.09 -8.82 -21.28
CA GLY A 240 -5.02 -7.97 -21.80
C GLY A 240 -5.08 -6.49 -21.39
N LEU A 241 -6.15 -5.99 -20.76
CA LEU A 241 -6.27 -4.56 -20.47
C LEU A 241 -5.20 -4.07 -19.48
N SER A 242 -4.84 -4.89 -18.49
CA SER A 242 -3.79 -4.57 -17.52
C SER A 242 -2.42 -4.36 -18.16
N ASP A 243 -2.20 -4.90 -19.35
CA ASP A 243 -0.93 -4.89 -20.08
C ASP A 243 -0.87 -3.80 -21.16
N VAL A 244 -1.95 -3.05 -21.37
CA VAL A 244 -1.95 -1.91 -22.30
C VAL A 244 -1.11 -0.78 -21.68
N PRO A 245 -0.08 -0.27 -22.39
CA PRO A 245 0.68 0.87 -21.92
C PRO A 245 -0.18 2.12 -21.75
N PHE A 246 0.11 2.93 -20.73
CA PHE A 246 -0.64 4.13 -20.41
C PHE A 246 -0.63 5.17 -21.56
N SER A 247 0.41 5.16 -22.39
CA SER A 247 0.50 5.98 -23.62
C SER A 247 -0.52 5.60 -24.70
N GLN A 248 -1.10 4.39 -24.61
CA GLN A 248 -1.99 3.82 -25.61
C GLN A 248 -3.46 3.77 -25.19
N PHE A 249 -3.80 4.31 -24.02
CA PHE A 249 -5.18 4.48 -23.56
C PHE A 249 -5.97 5.45 -24.45
N PRO A 250 -7.32 5.38 -24.45
CA PRO A 250 -8.14 6.30 -25.24
C PRO A 250 -7.92 7.76 -24.87
N SER A 251 -7.62 8.02 -23.59
CA SER A 251 -7.04 9.26 -23.09
C SER A 251 -5.69 8.93 -22.44
N PRO A 252 -4.57 9.08 -23.16
CA PRO A 252 -3.25 8.70 -22.65
C PRO A 252 -2.82 9.52 -21.43
N ALA A 253 -2.01 8.91 -20.56
CA ALA A 253 -1.24 9.67 -19.58
C ALA A 253 -0.26 10.60 -20.32
N THR A 254 -0.32 11.91 -20.02
CA THR A 254 0.50 12.92 -20.68
C THR A 254 0.93 13.98 -19.68
N SER A 255 2.10 14.58 -19.92
CA SER A 255 2.59 15.71 -19.13
C SER A 255 1.64 16.91 -19.26
N VAL A 256 1.18 17.41 -18.13
CA VAL A 256 0.39 18.65 -18.04
C VAL A 256 1.35 19.77 -17.67
N GLY A 257 1.67 20.65 -18.62
CA GLY A 257 2.67 21.71 -18.42
C GLY A 257 4.10 21.27 -18.72
N ALA A 258 5.06 22.14 -18.43
CA ALA A 258 6.46 21.96 -18.80
C ALA A 258 7.44 22.42 -17.71
N ASP A 259 6.97 22.74 -16.51
CA ASP A 259 7.83 23.26 -15.46
C ASP A 259 8.70 22.15 -14.85
N VAL A 260 9.99 22.45 -14.75
CA VAL A 260 11.01 21.59 -14.15
C VAL A 260 11.70 22.39 -13.06
N GLY A 261 11.71 21.83 -11.85
CA GLY A 261 12.50 22.32 -10.74
C GLY A 261 13.74 21.46 -10.52
N ILE A 262 14.55 21.86 -9.56
CA ILE A 262 15.62 21.04 -8.98
C ILE A 262 15.26 20.88 -7.51
N VAL A 263 15.33 19.64 -7.00
CA VAL A 263 15.19 19.37 -5.57
C VAL A 263 16.35 20.04 -4.86
N ASP A 264 16.09 21.09 -4.08
CA ASP A 264 17.15 21.89 -3.44
C ASP A 264 17.49 21.32 -2.06
N ILE A 265 16.53 21.42 -1.14
CA ILE A 265 16.68 20.93 0.24
C ILE A 265 15.46 20.09 0.62
N ALA A 266 15.70 18.95 1.25
CA ALA A 266 14.65 18.09 1.79
C ALA A 266 14.47 18.35 3.30
N PHE A 267 13.27 18.77 3.71
CA PHE A 267 12.94 19.07 5.09
C PHE A 267 11.83 18.17 5.66
N ALA A 268 12.00 17.76 6.91
CA ALA A 268 11.14 16.92 7.72
C ALA A 268 10.04 17.74 8.43
N THR A 269 9.28 17.09 9.29
CA THR A 269 8.08 17.65 9.94
C THR A 269 8.33 18.80 10.93
N LEU A 270 9.57 19.12 11.30
CA LEU A 270 9.84 20.26 12.18
C LEU A 270 9.52 21.62 11.51
N GLU A 271 9.46 21.64 10.18
CA GLU A 271 9.17 22.83 9.40
C GLU A 271 7.71 23.32 9.52
N GLN A 272 7.53 24.64 9.41
CA GLN A 272 6.24 25.32 9.62
C GLN A 272 6.07 26.49 8.65
N GLN A 273 4.85 27.04 8.58
CA GLN A 273 4.53 28.30 7.90
C GLN A 273 5.00 28.42 6.44
N ARG A 274 4.81 27.34 5.66
CA ARG A 274 5.12 27.28 4.24
C ARG A 274 3.95 27.83 3.43
N SER A 275 4.11 29.02 2.87
CA SER A 275 3.05 29.73 2.15
C SER A 275 3.20 29.70 0.63
N ARG A 276 4.38 29.34 0.12
CA ARG A 276 4.70 29.35 -1.31
C ARG A 276 4.77 27.93 -1.86
N THR A 277 3.70 27.20 -1.60
CA THR A 277 3.62 25.77 -1.90
C THR A 277 3.18 25.53 -3.33
N ILE A 278 3.55 24.36 -3.83
CA ILE A 278 3.06 23.80 -5.09
C ILE A 278 2.36 22.46 -4.80
N SER A 279 1.66 22.33 -3.68
CA SER A 279 0.93 21.11 -3.33
C SER A 279 -0.47 21.47 -2.87
N GLY A 280 -1.45 20.65 -3.23
CA GLY A 280 -2.83 20.82 -2.80
C GLY A 280 -3.74 19.78 -3.42
N SER A 281 -4.91 20.18 -3.92
CA SER A 281 -5.88 19.32 -4.61
C SER A 281 -6.51 20.03 -5.80
N ASP A 282 -7.25 19.30 -6.62
CA ASP A 282 -8.07 19.87 -7.68
C ASP A 282 -9.29 20.67 -7.15
N VAL A 283 -9.61 20.52 -5.86
CA VAL A 283 -10.69 21.25 -5.17
C VAL A 283 -10.20 22.59 -4.57
N GLU A 284 -9.03 22.59 -3.93
CA GLU A 284 -8.51 23.77 -3.22
C GLU A 284 -7.42 24.52 -3.98
N GLY A 285 -7.03 24.02 -5.15
CA GLY A 285 -5.86 24.46 -5.90
C GLY A 285 -4.59 23.73 -5.46
N PHE A 286 -3.54 23.83 -6.27
CA PHE A 286 -2.24 23.16 -6.02
C PHE A 286 -1.20 24.08 -5.39
N ASN A 287 -1.66 25.00 -4.55
CA ASN A 287 -0.88 26.06 -3.88
C ASN A 287 -1.34 26.24 -2.41
N VAL A 288 -1.84 25.15 -1.80
CA VAL A 288 -2.39 25.15 -0.45
C VAL A 288 -1.27 25.29 0.57
N ARG A 289 -1.39 26.29 1.44
CA ARG A 289 -0.37 26.62 2.44
C ARG A 289 -0.27 25.51 3.49
N CYS A 290 0.88 25.40 4.17
CA CYS A 290 1.06 24.53 5.32
C CYS A 290 1.55 25.33 6.52
N ASP A 291 0.85 25.25 7.65
CA ASP A 291 1.17 26.05 8.83
C ASP A 291 2.04 25.32 9.87
N LYS A 292 1.94 23.99 9.96
CA LYS A 292 2.70 23.14 10.90
C LYS A 292 2.90 21.73 10.35
N GLU A 293 3.92 21.01 10.81
CA GLU A 293 4.26 19.65 10.35
C GLU A 293 4.53 19.58 8.84
N CYS A 294 5.20 20.61 8.33
CA CYS A 294 5.34 20.87 6.90
C CYS A 294 6.55 20.18 6.30
N ALA A 295 6.67 18.87 6.45
CA ALA A 295 7.70 18.15 5.70
C ALA A 295 7.53 18.42 4.19
N HIS A 296 8.60 18.83 3.52
CA HIS A 296 8.56 19.27 2.13
C HIS A 296 9.92 19.15 1.45
N VAL A 297 9.92 19.22 0.13
CA VAL A 297 11.12 19.60 -0.62
C VAL A 297 11.01 21.05 -1.06
N GLU A 298 12.07 21.83 -0.81
CA GLU A 298 12.25 23.13 -1.42
C GLU A 298 12.79 22.96 -2.85
N LEU A 299 12.31 23.78 -3.77
CA LEU A 299 12.62 23.68 -5.18
C LEU A 299 13.41 24.90 -5.64
N SER A 300 14.49 24.67 -6.35
CA SER A 300 15.17 25.71 -7.13
C SER A 300 14.78 25.63 -8.61
N GLY A 301 15.09 26.68 -9.38
CA GLY A 301 14.72 26.75 -10.79
C GLY A 301 14.57 28.19 -11.28
N ASN A 302 13.68 28.40 -12.25
CA ASN A 302 13.33 29.74 -12.72
C ASN A 302 12.69 30.58 -11.60
N ALA A 303 12.50 31.89 -11.83
CA ALA A 303 11.97 32.80 -10.81
C ALA A 303 10.60 32.39 -10.22
N GLN A 304 9.79 31.67 -10.99
CA GLN A 304 8.49 31.16 -10.55
C GLN A 304 8.65 29.99 -9.57
N ILE A 305 9.58 29.07 -9.83
CA ILE A 305 9.81 27.84 -9.05
C ILE A 305 10.75 28.07 -7.87
N LEU A 306 11.75 28.93 -8.01
CA LEU A 306 12.81 29.15 -7.02
C LEU A 306 12.22 29.46 -5.64
N GLY A 307 12.47 28.64 -4.63
CA GLY A 307 11.98 28.80 -3.26
C GLY A 307 10.51 28.41 -3.07
N THR A 308 9.95 27.61 -3.97
CA THR A 308 8.64 26.98 -3.78
C THR A 308 8.76 25.65 -3.05
N GLN A 309 7.69 25.23 -2.36
CA GLN A 309 7.69 24.00 -1.56
C GLN A 309 6.70 22.97 -2.10
N TRP A 310 7.16 21.74 -2.37
CA TRP A 310 6.25 20.60 -2.54
C TRP A 310 6.08 19.89 -1.20
N VAL A 311 4.98 20.18 -0.51
CA VAL A 311 4.69 19.62 0.81
C VAL A 311 4.29 18.15 0.70
N SER A 312 4.77 17.33 1.64
CA SER A 312 4.50 15.90 1.69
C SER A 312 3.05 15.62 2.08
N GLY A 313 2.38 14.78 1.28
CA GLY A 313 1.03 14.31 1.56
C GLY A 313 0.95 13.23 2.65
N LYS A 314 2.09 12.66 3.05
CA LYS A 314 2.15 11.72 4.18
C LYS A 314 1.79 12.43 5.49
N TYR A 315 2.25 13.66 5.64
CA TYR A 315 2.08 14.48 6.85
C TYR A 315 0.98 15.52 6.71
N GLN A 316 0.54 15.85 5.49
CA GLN A 316 -0.45 16.89 5.23
C GLN A 316 -1.57 16.42 4.31
N GLN A 317 -2.80 16.79 4.68
CA GLN A 317 -4.01 16.49 3.93
C GLN A 317 -4.80 17.77 3.61
N VAL A 318 -5.51 17.73 2.49
CA VAL A 318 -6.33 18.82 1.94
C VAL A 318 -7.73 18.29 1.64
N ARG A 319 -8.70 19.18 1.44
CA ARG A 319 -10.03 18.77 0.97
C ARG A 319 -9.92 18.26 -0.47
N GLY A 320 -10.67 17.22 -0.76
CA GLY A 320 -10.70 16.59 -2.08
C GLY A 320 -12.05 15.99 -2.40
N GLY A 321 -12.13 15.39 -3.58
CA GLY A 321 -13.34 14.74 -4.07
C GLY A 321 -14.43 15.72 -4.55
N HIS A 322 -15.43 15.15 -5.19
CA HIS A 322 -16.50 15.87 -5.88
C HIS A 322 -17.85 15.19 -5.62
N GLY A 323 -18.93 15.98 -5.65
CA GLY A 323 -20.29 15.45 -5.46
C GLY A 323 -20.50 14.83 -4.08
N VAL A 324 -21.41 13.86 -4.00
CA VAL A 324 -21.77 13.18 -2.74
C VAL A 324 -20.58 12.38 -2.18
N LEU A 325 -19.75 11.84 -3.07
CA LEU A 325 -18.57 11.07 -2.69
C LEU A 325 -17.43 11.90 -2.11
N SER A 326 -17.49 13.23 -2.19
CA SER A 326 -16.52 14.13 -1.57
C SER A 326 -16.42 13.98 -0.05
N SER A 327 -17.37 13.32 0.62
CA SER A 327 -17.35 13.07 2.07
C SER A 327 -16.54 11.83 2.49
N VAL A 328 -16.20 10.96 1.53
CA VAL A 328 -15.41 9.74 1.79
C VAL A 328 -14.04 10.13 2.33
N ASN A 329 -13.48 9.31 3.24
CA ASN A 329 -12.23 9.59 3.92
C ASN A 329 -12.23 10.97 4.65
N GLY A 330 -13.38 11.34 5.25
CA GLY A 330 -13.57 12.65 5.89
C GLY A 330 -13.50 13.83 4.93
N GLY A 331 -13.63 13.56 3.63
CA GLY A 331 -13.44 14.52 2.55
C GLY A 331 -12.03 15.04 2.40
N LYS A 332 -11.05 14.22 2.80
CA LYS A 332 -9.64 14.56 2.77
C LYS A 332 -8.84 13.61 1.90
N GLU A 333 -7.78 14.15 1.32
CA GLU A 333 -6.75 13.43 0.58
C GLU A 333 -5.36 13.98 0.92
N PRO A 334 -4.29 13.20 0.74
CA PRO A 334 -2.91 13.70 0.84
C PRO A 334 -2.70 14.92 -0.06
N THR A 335 -1.99 15.94 0.41
CA THR A 335 -1.60 17.07 -0.46
C THR A 335 -0.65 16.60 -1.57
N GLY A 336 -0.80 17.11 -2.79
CA GLY A 336 -0.01 16.65 -3.94
C GLY A 336 -0.30 17.45 -5.21
N ARG A 337 -0.07 16.86 -6.39
CA ARG A 337 -0.29 17.50 -7.70
C ARG A 337 -0.76 16.51 -8.78
N HIS A 338 -1.26 17.03 -9.90
CA HIS A 338 -1.61 16.29 -11.12
C HIS A 338 -0.69 16.62 -12.31
N PRO A 339 0.62 16.31 -12.23
CA PRO A 339 1.55 16.58 -13.33
C PRO A 339 1.25 15.76 -14.59
N PHE A 340 0.45 14.68 -14.47
CA PHE A 340 0.19 13.72 -15.54
C PHE A 340 -1.30 13.48 -15.85
N GLY A 341 -2.14 14.48 -15.55
CA GLY A 341 -3.60 14.36 -15.62
C GLY A 341 -4.24 13.91 -14.31
N ASP A 342 -5.55 13.71 -14.33
CA ASP A 342 -6.38 13.49 -13.14
C ASP A 342 -6.75 12.01 -12.90
N ALA A 343 -6.19 11.08 -13.67
CA ALA A 343 -6.39 9.64 -13.45
C ALA A 343 -5.82 9.18 -12.09
N PHE A 344 -4.80 9.86 -11.60
CA PHE A 344 -4.16 9.62 -10.31
C PHE A 344 -3.49 10.91 -9.82
N LYS A 345 -3.20 10.96 -8.52
CA LYS A 345 -2.48 12.07 -7.89
C LYS A 345 -1.05 11.67 -7.55
N VAL A 346 -0.10 12.55 -7.85
CA VAL A 346 1.31 12.39 -7.47
C VAL A 346 1.57 13.15 -6.17
N VAL A 347 2.12 12.45 -5.20
CA VAL A 347 2.30 12.93 -3.83
C VAL A 347 3.75 12.73 -3.42
N VAL A 348 4.41 13.77 -2.90
CA VAL A 348 5.66 13.59 -2.15
C VAL A 348 5.30 12.84 -0.88
N TRP A 349 5.91 11.67 -0.66
CA TRP A 349 5.49 10.73 0.37
C TRP A 349 6.49 10.72 1.53
N ASP A 350 7.62 10.04 1.35
CA ASP A 350 8.70 10.03 2.36
C ASP A 350 9.76 11.09 2.05
N ILE A 351 10.31 11.67 3.12
CA ILE A 351 11.42 12.61 3.07
C ILE A 351 12.48 12.15 4.08
N SER A 352 13.74 12.25 3.70
CA SER A 352 14.89 12.03 4.59
C SER A 352 15.84 13.20 4.46
N GLU A 353 15.81 14.14 5.41
CA GLU A 353 16.78 15.24 5.46
C GLU A 353 18.23 14.73 5.55
N PRO A 354 18.57 13.74 6.40
CA PRO A 354 19.96 13.31 6.53
C PRO A 354 20.55 12.71 5.26
N LEU A 355 19.69 12.16 4.38
CA LEU A 355 20.09 11.59 3.11
C LEU A 355 19.87 12.55 1.94
N GLY A 356 19.21 13.69 2.15
CA GLY A 356 18.77 14.60 1.10
C GLY A 356 17.91 13.88 0.06
N THR A 357 16.98 13.03 0.48
CA THR A 357 16.16 12.21 -0.45
C THR A 357 14.67 12.33 -0.19
N MET A 358 13.88 12.13 -1.25
CA MET A 358 12.43 11.96 -1.14
C MET A 358 11.89 10.86 -2.06
N THR A 359 10.72 10.34 -1.71
CA THR A 359 9.93 9.42 -2.55
C THR A 359 8.63 10.08 -2.98
N GLN A 360 8.10 9.61 -4.10
CA GLN A 360 6.75 9.90 -4.54
C GLN A 360 5.87 8.65 -4.46
N ALA A 361 4.58 8.87 -4.28
CA ALA A 361 3.56 7.85 -4.37
C ALA A 361 2.39 8.31 -5.26
N LEU A 362 1.72 7.34 -5.88
CA LEU A 362 0.46 7.54 -6.57
C LEU A 362 -0.72 7.27 -5.63
N PHE A 363 -1.75 8.11 -5.75
CA PHE A 363 -3.05 7.91 -5.13
C PHE A 363 -4.14 7.89 -6.19
N PHE A 364 -5.06 6.94 -6.09
CA PHE A 364 -6.24 6.80 -6.95
C PHE A 364 -7.51 7.21 -6.19
N ARG A 365 -8.59 7.44 -6.94
CA ARG A 365 -9.91 7.76 -6.41
C ARG A 365 -10.98 6.87 -7.02
N ILE A 366 -12.14 6.85 -6.40
CA ILE A 366 -13.34 6.15 -6.88
C ILE A 366 -14.24 7.17 -7.53
N CYS A 367 -14.68 6.92 -8.76
CA CYS A 367 -15.69 7.73 -9.42
C CYS A 367 -16.92 6.86 -9.70
N ILE A 368 -18.09 7.35 -9.30
CA ILE A 368 -19.35 6.63 -9.51
C ILE A 368 -20.24 7.50 -10.37
N ARG A 369 -20.27 7.16 -11.66
CA ARG A 369 -21.19 7.75 -12.63
C ARG A 369 -21.81 6.65 -13.47
N SER A 370 -23.13 6.61 -13.48
CA SER A 370 -23.93 5.82 -14.40
C SER A 370 -24.83 6.79 -15.18
N GLY A 371 -25.33 6.42 -16.35
CA GLY A 371 -26.04 7.34 -17.24
C GLY A 371 -27.19 8.14 -16.62
N LEU A 372 -27.75 7.69 -15.49
CA LEU A 372 -28.82 8.37 -14.75
C LEU A 372 -28.37 8.92 -13.38
N VAL A 373 -27.17 8.58 -12.89
CA VAL A 373 -26.71 8.91 -11.53
C VAL A 373 -25.25 9.33 -11.57
N ASP A 374 -24.95 10.58 -11.22
CA ASP A 374 -23.58 11.07 -10.98
C ASP A 374 -23.41 11.38 -9.50
N LEU A 375 -22.62 10.58 -8.79
CA LEU A 375 -22.29 10.82 -7.37
C LEU A 375 -20.97 11.56 -7.19
N GLY A 376 -20.28 11.86 -8.28
CA GLY A 376 -18.96 12.47 -8.31
C GLY A 376 -17.84 11.46 -8.07
N CYS A 377 -16.80 11.92 -7.39
CA CYS A 377 -15.63 11.11 -7.06
C CYS A 377 -15.23 11.30 -5.61
N THR A 378 -14.63 10.28 -5.01
CA THR A 378 -13.99 10.41 -3.71
C THR A 378 -12.77 11.32 -3.80
N PRO A 379 -12.22 11.78 -2.67
CA PRO A 379 -10.83 12.23 -2.63
C PRO A 379 -9.87 11.15 -3.17
N TYR A 380 -8.64 11.51 -3.51
CA TYR A 380 -7.57 10.56 -3.85
C TYR A 380 -7.02 9.90 -2.58
N PHE A 381 -7.68 8.82 -2.13
CA PHE A 381 -7.35 8.14 -0.87
C PHE A 381 -6.86 6.69 -1.07
N ILE A 382 -6.88 6.16 -2.29
CA ILE A 382 -6.41 4.80 -2.56
C ILE A 382 -4.92 4.84 -2.91
N GLY A 383 -4.08 4.63 -1.91
CA GLY A 383 -2.62 4.61 -2.00
C GLY A 383 -2.02 4.34 -0.62
N PRO A 384 -0.72 4.54 -0.43
CA PRO A 384 0.28 4.93 -1.43
C PRO A 384 0.67 3.76 -2.34
N VAL A 385 0.78 4.01 -3.65
CA VAL A 385 1.48 3.11 -4.58
C VAL A 385 2.87 3.70 -4.87
N PRO A 386 3.98 2.99 -4.61
CA PRO A 386 5.32 3.51 -4.82
C PRO A 386 5.54 4.03 -6.24
N TRP A 387 6.22 5.17 -6.38
CA TRP A 387 6.45 5.80 -7.67
C TRP A 387 7.93 6.10 -7.94
N LEU A 388 8.32 7.37 -7.96
CA LEU A 388 9.68 7.83 -8.27
C LEU A 388 10.43 8.24 -7.00
N THR A 389 11.75 8.21 -7.06
CA THR A 389 12.63 8.64 -5.97
C THR A 389 13.56 9.72 -6.51
N TYR A 390 13.80 10.74 -5.70
CA TYR A 390 14.68 11.86 -6.03
C TYR A 390 15.62 12.14 -4.86
N ARG A 391 16.75 12.76 -5.18
CA ARG A 391 17.70 13.31 -4.24
C ARG A 391 17.86 14.80 -4.47
N GLU A 392 18.43 15.49 -3.49
CA GLU A 392 18.89 16.86 -3.68
C GLU A 392 19.78 16.96 -4.94
N MET A 393 19.67 18.10 -5.61
CA MET A 393 20.21 18.39 -6.94
C MET A 393 19.57 17.62 -8.10
N ASP A 394 18.66 16.67 -7.85
CA ASP A 394 17.96 16.01 -8.94
C ASP A 394 16.97 16.97 -9.60
N PRO A 395 16.91 16.99 -10.94
CA PRO A 395 15.86 17.65 -11.68
C PRO A 395 14.53 16.90 -11.49
N ILE A 396 13.45 17.63 -11.30
CA ILE A 396 12.11 17.08 -11.06
C ILE A 396 11.06 17.78 -11.92
N PHE A 397 10.23 16.98 -12.58
CA PHE A 397 9.08 17.48 -13.32
C PHE A 397 7.93 17.86 -12.39
N LEU A 398 7.41 19.08 -12.54
CA LEU A 398 6.39 19.66 -11.66
C LEU A 398 5.02 19.80 -12.33
N GLY A 399 4.98 19.64 -13.66
CA GLY A 399 3.80 19.89 -14.48
C GLY A 399 3.58 21.38 -14.74
N SER A 400 2.33 21.83 -14.72
CA SER A 400 1.96 23.24 -14.76
C SER A 400 2.01 23.78 -13.35
N VAL A 401 2.96 24.67 -13.04
CA VAL A 401 3.03 25.35 -11.75
C VAL A 401 2.26 26.66 -11.81
N ASP A 402 1.43 26.92 -10.80
CA ASP A 402 0.87 28.25 -10.54
C ASP A 402 1.13 28.57 -9.07
N VAL A 403 1.72 29.74 -8.81
CA VAL A 403 2.19 30.15 -7.48
C VAL A 403 1.33 31.31 -6.94
N GLN A 404 0.06 31.40 -7.37
CA GLN A 404 -0.85 32.34 -6.74
C GLN A 404 -0.96 32.06 -5.23
N PRO A 405 -1.24 33.07 -4.40
CA PRO A 405 -1.51 32.84 -2.98
C PRO A 405 -2.83 32.09 -2.80
N SER A 406 -2.82 30.93 -2.13
CA SER A 406 -4.05 30.28 -1.66
C SER A 406 -4.44 30.82 -0.28
N SER A 407 -5.74 30.96 -0.05
CA SER A 407 -6.30 31.18 1.29
C SER A 407 -6.47 29.89 2.09
N SER A 408 -6.38 28.72 1.44
CA SER A 408 -6.52 27.42 2.10
C SER A 408 -5.23 27.00 2.80
N VAL A 409 -5.39 26.26 3.89
CA VAL A 409 -4.30 25.69 4.69
C VAL A 409 -4.51 24.18 4.83
N SER A 410 -3.46 23.40 4.60
CA SER A 410 -3.46 21.95 4.79
C SER A 410 -3.58 21.60 6.27
N THR A 411 -4.14 20.44 6.54
CA THR A 411 -4.29 19.91 7.90
C THR A 411 -3.27 18.80 8.10
N PRO A 412 -2.56 18.75 9.23
CA PRO A 412 -1.67 17.62 9.50
C PRO A 412 -2.42 16.30 9.64
N THR A 413 -1.74 15.21 9.31
CA THR A 413 -2.27 13.84 9.45
C THR A 413 -2.01 13.25 10.84
N GLY A 414 -1.08 13.82 11.61
CA GLY A 414 -0.65 13.31 12.91
C GLY A 414 0.29 12.10 12.83
N VAL A 415 0.76 11.74 11.63
CA VAL A 415 1.81 10.75 11.42
C VAL A 415 3.12 11.31 11.99
N LYS A 416 3.73 10.65 12.98
CA LYS A 416 5.03 11.05 13.53
C LYS A 416 6.15 10.66 12.57
N ASP A 417 7.11 11.56 12.38
CA ASP A 417 8.32 11.34 11.57
C ASP A 417 9.25 10.36 12.27
N ASP A 418 9.78 9.36 11.54
CA ASP A 418 10.67 8.33 12.11
C ASP A 418 12.14 8.80 12.25
N LEU A 419 12.45 10.09 12.01
CA LEU A 419 13.81 10.64 12.14
C LEU A 419 13.82 12.02 12.83
N GLY A 420 14.21 12.03 14.11
CA GLY A 420 15.02 13.12 14.70
C GLY A 420 14.31 14.26 15.43
N SER A 421 13.90 14.02 16.70
CA SER A 421 13.88 14.97 17.83
C SER A 421 13.61 16.47 17.56
N SER A 422 12.43 16.97 17.95
CA SER A 422 12.28 17.75 19.20
C SER A 422 10.90 18.43 19.34
N THR A 423 10.27 18.16 20.50
CA THR A 423 9.24 18.94 21.18
C THR A 423 7.91 19.22 20.46
N PHE A 424 6.89 18.41 20.78
CA PHE A 424 5.48 18.74 20.56
C PHE A 424 4.64 18.50 21.83
N GLN A 425 3.92 19.53 22.23
CA GLN A 425 2.76 19.49 23.11
C GLN A 425 1.50 19.46 22.23
N ILE A 426 0.50 18.63 22.54
CA ILE A 426 -0.79 18.59 21.84
C ILE A 426 -1.98 18.56 22.84
N GLN A 427 -2.95 19.44 22.59
CA GLN A 427 -4.37 19.33 22.96
C GLN A 427 -5.15 19.27 21.62
N GLY A 428 -6.23 18.53 21.38
CA GLY A 428 -7.09 17.66 22.18
C GLY A 428 -8.56 17.80 21.69
N ASN A 429 -9.21 16.65 21.39
CA ASN A 429 -10.68 16.39 21.34
C ASN A 429 -11.51 16.78 20.09
N ASN A 430 -12.64 16.14 19.74
CA ASN A 430 -13.25 14.79 19.85
C ASN A 430 -14.72 14.93 19.37
N THR A 431 -15.32 13.97 18.64
CA THR A 431 -16.65 13.33 18.92
C THR A 431 -17.23 12.55 17.73
N ALA A 432 -17.84 11.40 18.03
CA ALA A 432 -18.31 10.35 17.12
C ALA A 432 -19.79 9.99 17.38
N ASN A 433 -20.48 9.41 16.37
CA ASN A 433 -21.79 8.75 16.52
C ASN A 433 -21.66 7.21 16.49
N SER A 434 -22.56 6.56 17.23
CA SER A 434 -22.47 5.20 17.78
C SER A 434 -23.17 4.14 16.93
N ASN A 435 -22.44 3.10 16.49
CA ASN A 435 -22.93 1.70 16.32
C ASN A 435 -21.82 0.65 16.01
N LEU A 436 -20.54 0.97 16.24
CA LEU A 436 -19.39 0.04 16.09
C LEU A 436 -18.63 -0.16 17.41
N ALA A 437 -19.35 -0.48 18.48
CA ALA A 437 -18.81 -0.49 19.84
C ALA A 437 -17.76 -1.59 20.12
N PHE A 438 -17.69 -2.65 19.31
CA PHE A 438 -16.71 -3.75 19.47
C PHE A 438 -15.35 -3.50 18.79
N LEU A 439 -15.28 -2.57 17.83
CA LEU A 439 -14.04 -2.18 17.14
C LEU A 439 -13.33 -0.98 17.79
N ARG A 440 -13.88 -0.43 18.87
CA ARG A 440 -13.20 0.62 19.64
C ARG A 440 -12.09 -0.05 20.45
N SER A 441 -10.86 0.43 20.25
CA SER A 441 -9.75 0.23 21.18
C SER A 441 -10.26 0.40 22.60
N SER A 442 -10.01 -0.61 23.42
CA SER A 442 -10.38 -0.68 24.83
C SER A 442 -9.96 0.60 25.57
N GLY A 443 -10.93 1.44 25.96
CA GLY A 443 -10.82 2.49 26.96
C GLY A 443 -9.87 3.66 26.66
N ALA A 444 -10.22 4.86 27.13
CA ALA A 444 -9.19 5.82 27.51
C ALA A 444 -8.35 5.12 28.59
N GLY A 445 -7.02 5.04 28.43
CA GLY A 445 -6.18 4.28 29.36
C GLY A 445 -6.36 4.73 30.81
N ASP A 446 -6.31 3.78 31.73
CA ASP A 446 -6.59 3.97 33.14
C ASP A 446 -5.29 4.10 33.95
N CYS A 447 -4.92 5.34 34.30
CA CYS A 447 -3.76 5.63 35.15
C CYS A 447 -3.84 4.97 36.54
N LYS A 448 -5.03 4.55 37.00
CA LYS A 448 -5.22 3.93 38.32
C LYS A 448 -4.89 2.44 38.33
N LYS A 449 -4.81 1.80 37.16
CA LYS A 449 -4.47 0.39 37.04
C LYS A 449 -2.95 0.22 37.11
N GLN A 450 -2.42 0.07 38.33
CA GLN A 450 -0.98 -0.01 38.57
C GLN A 450 -0.58 -1.29 39.32
N GLN A 451 0.62 -1.79 39.01
CA GLN A 451 1.29 -2.86 39.75
C GLN A 451 2.76 -2.50 39.94
N GLN A 452 3.29 -2.62 41.17
CA GLN A 452 4.68 -2.21 41.50
C GLN A 452 5.03 -0.76 41.07
N GLY A 453 4.05 0.15 41.08
CA GLY A 453 4.20 1.54 40.60
C GLY A 453 4.22 1.71 39.08
N VAL A 454 3.88 0.65 38.32
CA VAL A 454 3.82 0.65 36.86
C VAL A 454 2.36 0.69 36.40
N VAL A 455 1.99 1.68 35.58
CA VAL A 455 0.68 1.80 34.95
C VAL A 455 0.57 0.76 33.84
N LEU A 456 -0.29 -0.25 34.04
CA LEU A 456 -0.39 -1.39 33.12
C LEU A 456 -0.83 -0.98 31.72
N ASP A 457 -1.68 0.05 31.59
CA ASP A 457 -2.14 0.55 30.29
C ASP A 457 -1.02 1.26 29.53
N ALA A 458 -0.21 2.08 30.21
CA ALA A 458 0.98 2.69 29.61
C ALA A 458 2.01 1.62 29.22
N PHE A 459 2.19 0.58 30.05
CA PHE A 459 3.08 -0.53 29.72
C PHE A 459 2.57 -1.36 28.54
N SER A 460 1.26 -1.53 28.45
CA SER A 460 0.64 -2.14 27.27
C SER A 460 0.95 -1.34 26.02
N ILE A 461 0.66 -0.04 25.99
CA ILE A 461 0.98 0.82 24.83
C ILE A 461 2.46 0.72 24.48
N ALA A 462 3.34 0.75 25.50
CA ALA A 462 4.78 0.69 25.31
C ALA A 462 5.25 -0.56 24.55
N VAL A 463 4.69 -1.71 24.91
CA VAL A 463 4.95 -3.00 24.26
C VAL A 463 4.28 -3.09 22.89
N SER A 464 3.07 -2.55 22.72
CA SER A 464 2.37 -2.49 21.41
C SER A 464 3.18 -1.75 20.37
N ASN A 465 3.81 -0.63 20.76
CA ASN A 465 4.63 0.19 19.87
C ASN A 465 5.89 -0.54 19.37
N ILE A 466 6.21 -1.71 19.92
CA ILE A 466 7.28 -2.58 19.44
C ILE A 466 6.71 -3.75 18.64
N GLU A 467 5.61 -4.34 19.10
CA GLU A 467 5.10 -5.65 18.65
C GLU A 467 3.94 -5.59 17.63
N GLY A 468 3.33 -4.42 17.44
CA GLY A 468 2.28 -4.18 16.43
C GLY A 468 0.87 -3.99 16.99
N ASN A 469 -0.11 -3.99 16.10
CA ASN A 469 -1.53 -3.72 16.37
C ASN A 469 -2.31 -4.98 16.80
N TYR A 470 -3.54 -4.80 17.27
CA TYR A 470 -4.41 -5.91 17.71
C TYR A 470 -4.69 -6.96 16.65
N ASP A 471 -4.61 -6.62 15.37
CA ASP A 471 -4.78 -7.51 14.23
C ASP A 471 -3.47 -8.07 13.67
N SER A 472 -2.33 -7.82 14.33
CA SER A 472 -1.03 -8.28 13.85
C SER A 472 -0.92 -9.80 13.90
N VAL A 473 -0.35 -10.40 12.85
CA VAL A 473 -0.07 -11.84 12.75
C VAL A 473 1.39 -12.04 12.37
N GLY A 474 2.14 -12.67 13.26
CA GLY A 474 3.57 -12.93 13.10
C GLY A 474 3.90 -14.09 12.16
N ALA A 475 5.20 -14.23 11.89
CA ALA A 475 5.75 -15.37 11.15
C ALA A 475 5.55 -16.68 11.91
N TYR A 476 5.41 -17.80 11.18
CA TYR A 476 5.35 -19.13 11.79
C TYR A 476 6.75 -19.58 12.11
N VAL A 477 6.97 -19.90 13.37
CA VAL A 477 8.27 -20.28 13.91
C VAL A 477 8.09 -21.49 14.81
N CYS A 478 9.14 -22.29 14.93
CA CYS A 478 9.24 -23.38 15.88
C CYS A 478 10.35 -23.08 16.88
N ASP A 479 10.11 -23.35 18.16
CA ASP A 479 11.14 -23.28 19.19
C ASP A 479 12.02 -24.54 19.19
N ARG A 480 13.08 -24.54 20.00
CA ARG A 480 14.04 -25.65 20.10
C ARG A 480 13.47 -26.91 20.75
N VAL A 481 12.29 -26.83 21.36
CA VAL A 481 11.60 -27.96 22.01
C VAL A 481 10.43 -28.49 21.17
N GLY A 482 10.23 -27.95 19.97
CA GLY A 482 9.28 -28.45 18.98
C GLY A 482 7.89 -27.80 19.05
N ASN A 483 7.70 -26.74 19.83
CA ASN A 483 6.46 -25.97 19.78
C ASN A 483 6.50 -25.07 18.56
N CYS A 484 5.50 -25.18 17.69
CA CYS A 484 5.39 -24.36 16.49
C CYS A 484 4.14 -23.48 16.55
N GLY A 485 4.25 -22.25 16.06
CA GLY A 485 3.16 -21.29 16.08
C GLY A 485 3.54 -19.92 15.54
N ARG A 486 2.63 -18.95 15.66
CA ARG A 486 2.81 -17.56 15.23
C ARG A 486 2.52 -16.62 16.41
N GLY A 487 3.13 -15.45 16.41
CA GLY A 487 2.71 -14.35 17.29
C GLY A 487 1.34 -13.83 16.86
N LEU A 488 0.42 -13.66 17.80
CA LEU A 488 -0.93 -13.16 17.54
C LEU A 488 -1.18 -11.87 18.32
N GLY A 489 -1.69 -10.87 17.60
CA GLY A 489 -2.17 -9.61 18.17
C GLY A 489 -1.09 -8.64 18.62
N THR A 490 -1.50 -7.64 19.40
CA THR A 490 -0.70 -6.44 19.69
C THR A 490 0.53 -6.67 20.57
N LYS A 491 0.74 -7.92 21.03
CA LYS A 491 1.86 -8.36 21.88
C LYS A 491 2.61 -9.56 21.33
N GLN A 492 2.30 -9.96 20.09
CA GLN A 492 2.81 -11.17 19.45
C GLN A 492 2.68 -12.42 20.34
N PHE A 493 1.51 -12.64 20.94
CA PHE A 493 1.26 -13.80 21.79
C PHE A 493 1.41 -15.09 20.99
N MET A 494 2.38 -15.95 21.36
CA MET A 494 2.62 -17.18 20.62
C MET A 494 1.42 -18.12 20.68
N SER A 495 0.93 -18.53 19.51
CA SER A 495 -0.30 -19.33 19.35
C SER A 495 -0.26 -20.72 19.97
N TYR A 496 0.93 -21.23 20.33
CA TYR A 496 1.08 -22.49 21.05
C TYR A 496 0.90 -22.33 22.58
N ARG A 497 0.84 -21.10 23.11
CA ARG A 497 0.66 -20.89 24.55
C ARG A 497 -0.70 -21.45 25.03
N PRO A 498 -0.75 -22.22 26.13
CA PRO A 498 -2.00 -22.83 26.59
C PRO A 498 -3.13 -21.84 26.90
N ASP A 499 -2.81 -20.67 27.44
CA ASP A 499 -3.76 -19.60 27.76
C ASP A 499 -4.37 -18.94 26.51
N VAL A 500 -3.56 -18.64 25.49
CA VAL A 500 -4.00 -18.16 24.18
C VAL A 500 -4.91 -19.19 23.51
N ARG A 501 -4.48 -20.46 23.50
CA ARG A 501 -5.28 -21.56 22.93
C ARG A 501 -6.61 -21.74 23.65
N SER A 502 -6.64 -21.60 24.98
CA SER A 502 -7.88 -21.72 25.74
C SER A 502 -8.89 -20.63 25.38
N GLN A 503 -8.44 -19.40 25.13
CA GLN A 503 -9.34 -18.31 24.73
C GLN A 503 -9.91 -18.55 23.34
N ILE A 504 -9.06 -18.98 22.40
CA ILE A 504 -9.48 -19.30 21.03
C ILE A 504 -10.41 -20.52 20.98
N LEU A 505 -10.11 -21.60 21.71
CA LEU A 505 -10.94 -22.81 21.75
C LEU A 505 -12.33 -22.57 22.34
N ALA A 506 -12.50 -21.53 23.15
CA ALA A 506 -13.80 -21.14 23.69
C ALA A 506 -14.73 -20.52 22.63
N LYS A 507 -14.22 -20.18 21.44
CA LYS A 507 -14.98 -19.60 20.34
C LYS A 507 -15.47 -20.68 19.37
N SER A 508 -16.66 -20.48 18.83
CA SER A 508 -17.17 -21.32 17.74
C SER A 508 -16.23 -21.26 16.53
N GLY A 509 -15.77 -22.42 16.04
CA GLY A 509 -14.77 -22.49 14.96
C GLY A 509 -13.31 -22.35 15.41
N GLY A 510 -13.05 -22.15 16.71
CA GLY A 510 -11.71 -21.92 17.24
C GLY A 510 -10.78 -23.14 17.11
N LYS A 511 -11.33 -24.35 17.11
CA LYS A 511 -10.56 -25.59 16.90
C LYS A 511 -10.03 -25.68 15.47
N GLU A 512 -10.86 -25.35 14.49
CA GLU A 512 -10.52 -25.33 13.07
C GLU A 512 -9.52 -24.21 12.77
N PHE A 513 -9.72 -23.04 13.37
CA PHE A 513 -8.76 -21.94 13.32
C PHE A 513 -7.40 -22.34 13.87
N LEU A 514 -7.34 -22.94 15.07
CA LEU A 514 -6.07 -23.41 15.64
C LEU A 514 -5.41 -24.49 14.79
N ALA A 515 -6.17 -25.43 14.21
CA ALA A 515 -5.60 -26.42 13.30
C ALA A 515 -4.90 -25.77 12.09
N ARG A 516 -5.48 -24.69 11.55
CA ARG A 516 -4.84 -23.91 10.48
C ARG A 516 -3.60 -23.18 10.98
N VAL A 517 -3.68 -22.52 12.14
CA VAL A 517 -2.52 -21.85 12.76
C VAL A 517 -1.38 -22.85 12.99
N ASP A 518 -1.69 -24.03 13.54
CA ASP A 518 -0.74 -25.09 13.86
C ASP A 518 -0.11 -25.71 12.62
N SER A 519 -0.83 -25.76 11.48
CA SER A 519 -0.27 -26.21 10.20
C SER A 519 0.62 -25.17 9.51
N GLY A 520 0.71 -23.94 10.05
CA GLY A 520 1.45 -22.85 9.45
C GLY A 520 0.75 -22.21 8.26
N ALA A 521 -0.54 -22.51 8.03
CA ALA A 521 -1.33 -21.86 6.99
C ALA A 521 -1.37 -20.32 7.19
N PRO A 522 -1.54 -19.54 6.12
CA PRO A 522 -1.75 -18.10 6.24
C PRO A 522 -3.07 -17.82 6.97
N ILE A 523 -3.03 -16.84 7.88
CA ILE A 523 -4.15 -16.37 8.69
C ILE A 523 -4.20 -14.86 8.59
N GLY A 524 -5.37 -14.29 8.31
CA GLY A 524 -5.55 -12.83 8.24
C GLY A 524 -5.73 -12.19 9.62
N GLY A 525 -5.36 -10.91 9.77
CA GLY A 525 -5.54 -10.17 11.02
C GLY A 525 -7.00 -10.06 11.46
N GLN A 526 -7.91 -9.77 10.53
CA GLN A 526 -9.35 -9.73 10.79
C GLN A 526 -9.93 -11.11 11.12
N GLU A 527 -9.43 -12.17 10.47
CA GLU A 527 -9.79 -13.54 10.81
C GLU A 527 -9.36 -13.88 12.24
N MET A 528 -8.14 -13.52 12.63
CA MET A 528 -7.61 -13.73 13.97
C MET A 528 -8.43 -12.98 15.03
N LEU A 529 -8.87 -11.75 14.76
CA LEU A 529 -9.70 -10.95 15.68
C LEU A 529 -11.07 -11.57 16.00
N ILE A 530 -11.61 -12.44 15.14
CA ILE A 530 -12.84 -13.21 15.43
C ILE A 530 -12.61 -14.16 16.62
N TYR A 531 -11.41 -14.73 16.70
CA TYR A 531 -11.06 -15.78 17.66
C TYR A 531 -10.28 -15.28 18.87
N PHE A 532 -9.54 -14.17 18.74
CA PHE A 532 -8.74 -13.58 19.80
C PHE A 532 -8.88 -12.04 19.80
N PRO A 533 -10.03 -11.52 20.26
CA PRO A 533 -10.39 -10.11 20.14
C PRO A 533 -9.57 -9.19 21.07
N PRO A 534 -9.59 -7.85 20.85
CA PRO A 534 -8.75 -6.90 21.57
C PRO A 534 -8.92 -6.92 23.09
N SER A 535 -10.15 -7.12 23.57
CA SER A 535 -10.46 -7.21 25.00
C SER A 535 -9.78 -8.41 25.67
N GLU A 536 -9.67 -9.53 24.96
CA GLU A 536 -9.09 -10.77 25.45
C GLU A 536 -7.55 -10.70 25.41
N GLN A 537 -7.00 -10.14 24.33
CA GLN A 537 -5.57 -9.80 24.24
C GLN A 537 -5.14 -8.87 25.37
N LYS A 538 -5.95 -7.83 25.67
CA LYS A 538 -5.67 -6.89 26.75
C LYS A 538 -5.75 -7.56 28.13
N ALA A 539 -6.79 -8.34 28.39
CA ALA A 539 -6.94 -9.04 29.66
C ALA A 539 -5.77 -10.02 29.90
N LEU A 540 -5.33 -10.74 28.86
CA LEU A 540 -4.18 -11.62 28.94
C LEU A 540 -2.89 -10.85 29.21
N PHE A 541 -2.66 -9.74 28.50
CA PHE A 541 -1.50 -8.89 28.74
C PHE A 541 -1.45 -8.35 30.16
N ASP A 542 -2.57 -7.83 30.67
CA ASP A 542 -2.62 -7.24 32.00
C ASP A 542 -2.29 -8.30 33.09
N SER A 543 -2.72 -9.55 32.88
CA SER A 543 -2.36 -10.68 33.75
C SER A 543 -0.87 -11.01 33.68
N ASP A 544 -0.34 -11.22 32.47
CA ASP A 544 1.08 -11.54 32.25
C ASP A 544 1.99 -10.44 32.82
N ALA A 545 1.68 -9.18 32.51
CA ALA A 545 2.47 -8.04 32.97
C ALA A 545 2.49 -7.93 34.49
N THR A 546 1.38 -8.21 35.16
CA THR A 546 1.29 -8.21 36.64
C THR A 546 2.23 -9.25 37.24
N GLU A 547 2.20 -10.49 36.74
CA GLU A 547 3.07 -11.57 37.23
C GLU A 547 4.56 -11.25 36.97
N LEU A 548 4.87 -10.75 35.78
CA LEU A 548 6.23 -10.38 35.42
C LEU A 548 6.75 -9.20 36.25
N LEU A 549 5.91 -8.22 36.58
CA LEU A 549 6.23 -7.10 37.46
C LEU A 549 6.58 -7.55 38.87
N ASP A 550 5.79 -8.45 39.46
CA ASP A 550 6.07 -9.00 40.79
C ASP A 550 7.37 -9.79 40.81
N ARG A 551 7.60 -10.59 39.77
CA ARG A 551 8.83 -11.37 39.65
C ARG A 551 10.06 -10.48 39.42
N ALA A 552 9.95 -9.44 38.59
CA ALA A 552 11.05 -8.52 38.32
C ALA A 552 11.35 -7.64 39.54
N GLY A 553 10.32 -7.16 40.27
CA GLY A 553 10.50 -6.37 41.49
C GLY A 553 11.21 -7.13 42.61
N GLY A 554 11.14 -8.46 42.63
CA GLY A 554 11.89 -9.32 43.55
C GLY A 554 13.34 -9.63 43.13
N GLN A 555 13.78 -9.20 41.94
CA GLN A 555 15.15 -9.41 41.44
C GLN A 555 16.06 -8.22 41.80
N ILE A 556 17.36 -8.48 41.92
CA ILE A 556 18.38 -7.46 42.13
C ILE A 556 18.94 -6.99 40.79
N ASP A 557 18.93 -5.68 40.54
CA ASP A 557 19.55 -5.08 39.37
C ASP A 557 21.09 -5.16 39.53
N PRO A 558 21.80 -5.86 38.63
CA PRO A 558 23.25 -6.02 38.72
C PRO A 558 24.00 -4.69 38.57
N THR A 559 23.36 -3.66 38.01
CA THR A 559 23.97 -2.34 37.79
C THR A 559 23.99 -1.51 39.08
N THR A 560 22.96 -1.63 39.91
CA THR A 560 22.77 -0.79 41.10
C THR A 560 22.96 -1.56 42.41
N GLY A 561 22.89 -2.88 42.39
CA GLY A 561 22.91 -3.74 43.59
C GLY A 561 21.64 -3.65 44.44
N LEU A 562 20.59 -3.00 43.92
CA LEU A 562 19.30 -2.80 44.59
C LEU A 562 18.18 -3.51 43.81
N PRO A 563 16.99 -3.73 44.40
CA PRO A 563 15.83 -4.22 43.67
C PRO A 563 15.48 -3.36 42.45
N PHE A 564 14.97 -4.00 41.39
CA PHE A 564 14.52 -3.27 40.19
C PHE A 564 13.39 -2.29 40.52
N THR A 565 13.55 -1.03 40.12
CA THR A 565 12.55 0.05 40.29
C THR A 565 12.57 0.99 39.08
N GLY A 566 11.52 1.81 38.92
CA GLY A 566 11.43 2.82 37.86
C GLY A 566 11.64 2.23 36.45
N ASP A 567 12.39 2.94 35.60
CA ASP A 567 12.65 2.50 34.23
C ASP A 567 13.34 1.14 34.16
N ARG A 568 14.24 0.82 35.10
CA ARG A 568 14.91 -0.48 35.12
C ARG A 568 13.96 -1.63 35.39
N LEU A 569 12.90 -1.40 36.18
CA LEU A 569 11.82 -2.38 36.33
C LEU A 569 11.07 -2.61 35.02
N ILE A 570 10.71 -1.54 34.30
CA ILE A 570 10.05 -1.63 32.98
C ILE A 570 10.92 -2.40 31.98
N GLN A 571 12.20 -2.05 31.91
CA GLN A 571 13.16 -2.73 31.04
C GLN A 571 13.19 -4.22 31.37
N ARG A 572 13.26 -4.58 32.65
CA ARG A 572 13.36 -5.97 33.06
C ARG A 572 12.10 -6.78 32.73
N VAL A 573 10.92 -6.20 32.97
CA VAL A 573 9.64 -6.85 32.64
C VAL A 573 9.49 -7.05 31.14
N ALA A 574 9.84 -6.04 30.34
CA ALA A 574 9.83 -6.15 28.88
C ALA A 574 10.83 -7.19 28.36
N GLN A 575 12.02 -7.30 28.96
CA GLN A 575 12.97 -8.37 28.65
C GLN A 575 12.35 -9.75 28.89
N MET A 576 11.64 -9.92 30.02
CA MET A 576 10.98 -11.18 30.36
C MET A 576 9.77 -11.48 29.45
N HIS A 577 9.07 -10.47 28.96
CA HIS A 577 8.02 -10.63 27.93
C HIS A 577 8.61 -11.16 26.62
N PHE A 578 9.71 -10.56 26.17
CA PHE A 578 10.34 -10.85 24.88
C PHE A 578 11.15 -12.17 24.88
N GLY A 579 11.95 -12.40 25.93
CA GLY A 579 12.86 -13.55 26.03
C GLY A 579 12.34 -14.70 26.91
N GLY A 580 11.15 -14.55 27.48
CA GLY A 580 10.60 -15.46 28.49
C GLY A 580 11.05 -15.13 29.91
N SER A 581 10.27 -15.58 30.90
CA SER A 581 10.43 -15.19 32.30
C SER A 581 11.75 -15.62 32.97
N GLY A 582 12.48 -16.55 32.35
CA GLY A 582 13.81 -17.02 32.79
C GLY A 582 14.99 -16.36 32.06
N ILE A 583 14.75 -15.40 31.16
CA ILE A 583 15.82 -14.81 30.36
C ILE A 583 16.87 -14.11 31.27
N PRO A 584 18.18 -14.27 31.02
CA PRO A 584 19.21 -13.53 31.75
C PRO A 584 18.98 -12.02 31.65
N ILE A 585 19.35 -11.30 32.71
CA ILE A 585 19.23 -9.84 32.78
C ILE A 585 20.14 -9.22 31.71
N ASP A 586 19.62 -8.27 30.94
CA ASP A 586 20.34 -7.52 29.91
C ASP A 586 21.04 -8.42 28.87
N ALA A 587 20.45 -9.58 28.57
CA ALA A 587 21.00 -10.51 27.58
C ALA A 587 21.17 -9.85 26.19
N SER A 588 22.25 -10.20 25.51
CA SER A 588 22.53 -9.76 24.13
C SER A 588 21.90 -10.67 23.07
N VAL A 589 21.17 -11.72 23.48
CA VAL A 589 20.48 -12.63 22.56
C VAL A 589 19.37 -11.85 21.83
N SER A 590 19.27 -12.04 20.52
CA SER A 590 18.29 -11.37 19.66
C SER A 590 17.14 -12.28 19.24
N ASP A 591 16.11 -11.68 18.67
CA ASP A 591 15.12 -12.41 17.86
C ASP A 591 15.76 -13.12 16.66
N THR A 592 14.96 -13.94 15.99
CA THR A 592 15.35 -14.71 14.80
C THR A 592 15.79 -13.83 13.61
N ASN A 593 15.45 -12.55 13.63
CA ASN A 593 15.81 -11.58 12.58
C ASN A 593 16.99 -10.67 12.96
N GLY A 594 17.53 -10.78 14.18
CA GLY A 594 18.64 -9.96 14.67
C GLY A 594 18.32 -8.47 14.83
N LYS A 595 17.03 -8.10 14.88
CA LYS A 595 16.58 -6.69 14.89
C LYS A 595 16.63 -6.06 16.27
N LEU A 596 16.29 -6.85 17.30
CA LEU A 596 16.32 -6.41 18.70
C LEU A 596 16.96 -7.48 19.57
N THR A 597 17.92 -7.06 20.40
CA THR A 597 18.39 -7.85 21.55
C THR A 597 17.39 -7.74 22.70
N VAL A 598 17.39 -8.71 23.60
CA VAL A 598 16.62 -8.67 24.86
C VAL A 598 16.86 -7.33 25.58
N LYS A 599 18.12 -6.91 25.72
CA LYS A 599 18.49 -5.62 26.33
C LYS A 599 17.84 -4.42 25.62
N THR A 600 18.05 -4.30 24.31
CA THR A 600 17.52 -3.16 23.52
C THR A 600 15.99 -3.16 23.44
N TYR A 601 15.36 -4.33 23.50
CA TYR A 601 13.90 -4.45 23.61
C TYR A 601 13.41 -3.84 24.92
N GLY A 602 14.06 -4.18 26.04
CA GLY A 602 13.75 -3.59 27.34
C GLY A 602 13.92 -2.07 27.37
N GLU A 603 15.05 -1.58 26.87
CA GLU A 603 15.34 -0.14 26.77
C GLU A 603 14.28 0.61 25.95
N ARG A 604 13.89 0.05 24.80
CA ARG A 604 12.85 0.61 23.94
C ARG A 604 11.48 0.61 24.63
N ALA A 605 11.13 -0.47 25.33
CA ALA A 605 9.87 -0.54 26.07
C ALA A 605 9.81 0.49 27.22
N ALA A 606 10.91 0.71 27.93
CA ALA A 606 10.97 1.75 28.95
C ALA A 606 10.84 3.17 28.36
N SER A 607 11.48 3.44 27.22
CA SER A 607 11.31 4.70 26.50
C SER A 607 9.86 4.92 26.06
N ASN A 608 9.24 3.90 25.46
CA ASN A 608 7.85 3.97 25.02
C ASN A 608 6.87 4.10 26.21
N TYR A 609 7.20 3.51 27.36
CA TYR A 609 6.39 3.61 28.57
C TYR A 609 6.32 5.04 29.10
N GLN A 610 7.44 5.76 29.09
CA GLN A 610 7.47 7.18 29.48
C GLN A 610 6.61 8.04 28.53
N GLN A 611 6.62 7.74 27.24
CA GLN A 611 5.75 8.41 26.26
C GLN A 611 4.28 8.07 26.49
N ALA A 612 3.98 6.79 26.77
CA ALA A 612 2.63 6.32 27.02
C ALA A 612 2.01 6.90 28.31
N LEU A 613 2.80 7.11 29.37
CA LEU A 613 2.35 7.83 30.57
C LEU A 613 1.88 9.24 30.19
N GLN A 614 2.70 9.98 29.45
CA GLN A 614 2.39 11.34 28.99
C GLN A 614 1.13 11.38 28.11
N GLU A 615 0.98 10.43 27.20
CA GLU A 615 -0.21 10.32 26.31
C GLU A 615 -1.50 9.99 27.09
N LEU A 616 -1.39 9.22 28.17
CA LEU A 616 -2.52 8.89 29.05
C LEU A 616 -2.83 9.97 30.11
N GLY A 617 -1.96 10.97 30.26
CA GLY A 617 -2.07 11.95 31.34
C GLY A 617 -1.79 11.36 32.72
N CYS A 618 -0.95 10.32 32.76
CA CYS A 618 -0.30 9.78 33.95
C CYS A 618 1.12 10.36 34.06
#